data_AF-A0AAV6H5P5-F1
#
_entry.id   AF-A0AAV6H5P5-F1
#
_cell.length_a   1.000
_cell.length_b   1.000
_cell.length_c   1.000
_cell.angle_alpha   90.00
_cell.angle_beta   90.00
_cell.angle_gamma   90.00
#
_symmetry.space_group_name_H-M   'P 1'
#
loop_
_entity.id
_entity.type
_entity.pdbx_description
1 polymer ?
#
loop_
_entity_poly.entity_id
_entity_poly.type
_entity_poly.pdbx_seq_one_letter_code
_entity_poly.pdbx_strand_id
1 'polypeptide(L)'
;MATRNYLWQSDTSSSVKPEIDYSSPGLAVMEVERLLFTGRMISSHADEVWPKLYIGDYDSAENRSELTARGFTHIVNCAHTSRRGGPDYYKGMDITYLGIEGRDSPEYDMSANFNTAANFIHKALSGGGKVLVHCHVGVSRSATVVLAYLMLKHHMTLVDAITTVKEGRGIIPNPKQHNHLLLVSQYVRYLCQKKMASTRISEQLPPLLDPTKAPVAFGNRALPRLSMELQDPELYIRQRALTALCDLVHDPERAYEAIQKGCLERLKVLLEDEDAFVRTKATEVLYLLATHNVGREAFLRYDVVGPLSDLLDEPVDACRRNMHRALKMMAEFPAGAACIVSQGLVHHLVMKIPVEHEEIRALVLETLSCCVRVDALPALQSDGVAILREQLASTSLAIRRAAASAMVGISVPLEGKQRLCEEHVLPVLVSLLSDSDPGVTASAAGTIMNTAVITKGKTGQMMIRERKRRRVEEEEESRGRGGE
;
A
#
# COMPACT_ATOMS: atom_id res chain seq x y z
N MET A 1 14.31 -39.60 9.73
CA MET A 1 12.93 -40.13 9.66
C MET A 1 11.99 -39.06 10.18
N ALA A 2 11.29 -38.37 9.28
CA ALA A 2 10.13 -37.52 9.58
C ALA A 2 9.26 -37.51 8.33
N THR A 3 8.56 -38.63 8.11
CA THR A 3 7.58 -38.80 7.03
C THR A 3 6.33 -37.99 7.40
N ARG A 4 6.21 -36.77 6.87
CA ARG A 4 4.91 -36.08 6.85
C ARG A 4 4.02 -36.83 5.86
N ASN A 5 3.08 -37.62 6.39
CA ASN A 5 2.02 -38.24 5.62
C ASN A 5 1.09 -37.15 5.09
N TYR A 6 1.21 -36.83 3.80
CA TYR A 6 0.24 -35.99 3.09
C TYR A 6 -0.92 -36.88 2.67
N LEU A 7 -2.07 -36.71 3.34
CA LEU A 7 -3.35 -37.31 2.96
C LEU A 7 -3.85 -36.62 1.69
N TRP A 8 -3.91 -37.37 0.58
CA TRP A 8 -4.48 -36.94 -0.68
C TRP A 8 -6.00 -36.89 -0.56
N GLN A 9 -6.59 -35.69 -0.59
CA GLN A 9 -8.03 -35.52 -0.69
C GLN A 9 -8.43 -35.46 -2.17
N SER A 10 -9.26 -36.40 -2.58
CA SER A 10 -9.95 -36.41 -3.87
C SER A 10 -11.21 -35.54 -3.76
N ASP A 11 -11.07 -34.24 -4.02
CA ASP A 11 -12.22 -33.34 -4.10
C ASP A 11 -12.70 -33.23 -5.56
N THR A 12 -13.76 -33.98 -5.87
CA THR A 12 -14.49 -33.91 -7.13
C THR A 12 -15.80 -33.16 -6.93
N SER A 13 -15.79 -31.83 -6.95
CA SER A 13 -16.94 -31.00 -7.39
C SER A 13 -16.69 -29.49 -7.28
N SER A 14 -16.34 -28.85 -8.40
CA SER A 14 -16.92 -27.55 -8.80
C SER A 14 -16.54 -27.29 -10.27
N SER A 15 -17.50 -26.83 -11.07
CA SER A 15 -17.32 -26.48 -12.50
C SER A 15 -16.67 -25.09 -12.70
N VAL A 16 -16.07 -24.54 -11.65
CA VAL A 16 -15.40 -23.24 -11.68
C VAL A 16 -13.96 -23.48 -12.09
N LYS A 17 -13.53 -22.91 -13.23
CA LYS A 17 -12.11 -22.93 -13.59
C LYS A 17 -11.33 -22.26 -12.47
N PRO A 18 -10.31 -22.91 -11.90
CA PRO A 18 -9.54 -22.31 -10.82
C PRO A 18 -8.83 -21.07 -11.35
N GLU A 19 -9.14 -19.90 -10.80
CA GLU A 19 -8.38 -18.67 -11.08
C GLU A 19 -7.25 -18.54 -10.06
N ILE A 20 -6.12 -18.00 -10.51
CA ILE A 20 -5.02 -17.65 -9.61
C ILE A 20 -5.17 -16.16 -9.28
N ASP A 21 -5.24 -15.83 -8.00
CA ASP A 21 -5.14 -14.48 -7.47
C ASP A 21 -3.68 -14.01 -7.47
N TYR A 22 -3.41 -12.92 -8.19
CA TYR A 22 -2.09 -12.30 -8.29
C TYR A 22 -1.95 -11.07 -7.38
N SER A 23 -2.90 -10.83 -6.48
CA SER A 23 -2.88 -9.73 -5.49
C SER A 23 -1.64 -9.77 -4.62
N SER A 24 -1.14 -10.97 -4.28
CA SER A 24 0.15 -11.13 -3.61
C SER A 24 0.95 -12.32 -4.14
N PRO A 25 2.30 -12.25 -4.13
CA PRO A 25 3.14 -13.38 -4.54
C PRO A 25 2.92 -14.65 -3.70
N GLY A 26 2.60 -14.49 -2.40
CA GLY A 26 2.35 -15.62 -1.50
C GLY A 26 1.06 -16.38 -1.83
N LEU A 27 -0.02 -15.65 -2.11
CA LEU A 27 -1.30 -16.25 -2.52
C LEU A 27 -1.18 -16.96 -3.87
N ALA A 28 -0.53 -16.31 -4.84
CA ALA A 28 -0.31 -16.90 -6.16
C ALA A 28 0.48 -18.22 -6.09
N VAL A 29 1.53 -18.29 -5.26
CA VAL A 29 2.29 -19.52 -5.03
C VAL A 29 1.43 -20.59 -4.35
N MET A 30 0.68 -20.22 -3.31
CA MET A 30 -0.19 -21.16 -2.57
C MET A 30 -1.26 -21.79 -3.48
N GLU A 31 -1.86 -21.01 -4.38
CA GLU A 31 -2.87 -21.51 -5.30
C GLU A 31 -2.29 -22.37 -6.42
N VAL A 32 -1.12 -22.01 -6.94
CA VAL A 32 -0.38 -22.87 -7.88
C VAL A 32 -0.01 -24.20 -7.22
N GLU A 33 0.48 -24.16 -5.98
CA GLU A 33 0.78 -25.36 -5.21
C GLU A 33 -0.47 -26.22 -5.02
N ARG A 34 -1.58 -25.63 -4.59
CA ARG A 34 -2.88 -26.35 -4.48
C ARG A 34 -3.28 -26.98 -5.81
N LEU A 35 -3.09 -26.28 -6.92
CA LEU A 35 -3.37 -26.79 -8.25
C LEU A 35 -2.41 -27.87 -8.69
N LEU A 36 -1.18 -27.95 -8.19
CA LEU A 36 -0.22 -28.98 -8.51
C LEU A 36 -0.43 -30.25 -7.66
N PHE A 37 -0.90 -30.10 -6.42
CA PHE A 37 -1.18 -31.22 -5.49
C PHE A 37 -2.47 -32.02 -5.78
N THR A 38 -3.21 -31.71 -6.84
CA THR A 38 -4.38 -32.51 -7.30
C THR A 38 -4.04 -33.44 -8.49
N GLY A 39 -5.00 -34.13 -9.11
CA GLY A 39 -4.80 -34.78 -10.44
C GLY A 39 -4.32 -36.24 -10.45
N ARG A 40 -3.95 -36.74 -11.64
CA ARG A 40 -3.59 -38.16 -11.87
C ARG A 40 -2.24 -38.54 -11.26
N MET A 41 -2.15 -39.77 -10.74
CA MET A 41 -0.88 -40.38 -10.34
C MET A 41 -0.05 -40.78 -11.57
N ILE A 42 1.28 -40.82 -11.38
CA ILE A 42 2.22 -41.29 -12.40
C ILE A 42 2.10 -42.81 -12.52
N SER A 43 1.75 -43.30 -13.71
CA SER A 43 1.53 -44.73 -13.96
C SER A 43 2.40 -45.32 -15.06
N SER A 44 3.19 -44.51 -15.78
CA SER A 44 4.10 -44.96 -16.84
C SER A 44 5.43 -44.19 -16.83
N HIS A 45 6.42 -44.70 -17.55
CA HIS A 45 7.72 -44.05 -17.73
C HIS A 45 7.68 -42.84 -18.69
N ALA A 46 6.69 -42.78 -19.59
CA ALA A 46 6.50 -41.65 -20.51
C ALA A 46 5.05 -41.50 -20.98
N ASP A 47 4.43 -40.38 -20.61
CA ASP A 47 3.03 -40.06 -20.91
C ASP A 47 2.92 -38.90 -21.90
N GLU A 48 1.92 -38.98 -22.79
CA GLU A 48 1.57 -37.87 -23.69
C GLU A 48 0.82 -36.81 -22.90
N VAL A 49 1.32 -35.57 -22.92
CA VAL A 49 0.74 -34.44 -22.17
C VAL A 49 0.24 -33.32 -23.08
N TRP A 50 0.59 -33.40 -24.37
CA TRP A 50 0.13 -32.54 -25.45
C TRP A 50 0.37 -33.29 -26.78
N PRO A 51 -0.37 -33.05 -27.88
CA PRO A 51 -0.21 -33.83 -29.11
C PRO A 51 1.25 -33.98 -29.56
N LYS A 52 1.72 -35.24 -29.62
CA LYS A 52 3.09 -35.66 -29.94
C LYS A 52 4.19 -35.15 -28.99
N LEU A 53 3.83 -34.63 -27.82
CA LEU A 53 4.74 -34.14 -26.78
C LEU A 53 4.56 -34.95 -25.50
N TYR A 54 5.66 -35.58 -25.09
CA TYR A 54 5.68 -36.50 -23.96
C TYR A 54 6.54 -35.98 -22.82
N ILE A 55 6.12 -36.24 -21.59
CA ILE A 55 6.96 -36.12 -20.40
C ILE A 55 7.37 -37.52 -19.97
N GLY A 56 8.67 -37.73 -19.78
CA GLY A 56 9.20 -39.00 -19.31
C GLY A 56 10.28 -38.88 -18.26
N ASP A 57 10.72 -40.03 -17.79
CA ASP A 57 11.83 -40.22 -16.86
C ASP A 57 13.10 -40.70 -17.60
N TYR A 58 14.13 -40.98 -16.82
CA TYR A 58 15.40 -41.48 -17.34
C TYR A 58 15.25 -42.85 -18.04
N ASP A 59 14.40 -43.74 -17.52
CA ASP A 59 14.22 -45.09 -18.06
C ASP A 59 13.61 -45.04 -19.47
N SER A 60 12.61 -44.16 -19.67
CA SER A 60 12.04 -43.93 -21.01
C SER A 60 13.05 -43.35 -22.01
N ALA A 61 13.96 -42.48 -21.55
CA ALA A 61 14.97 -41.86 -22.39
C ALA A 61 16.10 -42.83 -22.75
N GLU A 62 16.42 -43.79 -21.87
CA GLU A 62 17.44 -44.81 -22.13
C GLU A 62 16.88 -46.11 -22.73
N ASN A 63 15.63 -46.12 -23.22
CA ASN A 63 15.06 -47.28 -23.91
C ASN A 63 15.04 -47.09 -25.44
N ARG A 64 16.16 -47.37 -26.13
CA ARG A 64 16.29 -47.21 -27.59
C ARG A 64 15.19 -47.95 -28.38
N SER A 65 14.86 -49.17 -27.97
CA SER A 65 13.85 -50.00 -28.65
C SER A 65 12.48 -49.34 -28.59
N GLU A 66 12.08 -48.83 -27.42
CA GLU A 66 10.82 -48.12 -27.24
C GLU A 66 10.81 -46.77 -27.96
N LEU A 67 11.92 -46.04 -27.93
CA LEU A 67 12.06 -44.77 -28.64
C LEU A 67 11.83 -44.93 -30.15
N THR A 68 12.43 -45.96 -30.75
CA THR A 68 12.23 -46.30 -32.16
C THR A 68 10.82 -46.81 -32.43
N ALA A 69 10.30 -47.74 -31.62
CA ALA A 69 8.98 -48.32 -31.81
C ALA A 69 7.85 -47.27 -31.72
N ARG A 70 8.01 -46.28 -30.82
CA ARG A 70 7.06 -45.17 -30.66
C ARG A 70 7.33 -44.01 -31.61
N GLY A 71 8.42 -44.05 -32.39
CA GLY A 71 8.75 -43.05 -33.41
C GLY A 71 9.11 -41.69 -32.84
N PHE A 72 9.90 -41.64 -31.76
CA PHE A 72 10.46 -40.39 -31.24
C PHE A 72 11.57 -39.88 -32.16
N THR A 73 11.51 -38.58 -32.49
CA THR A 73 12.49 -37.93 -33.37
C THR A 73 13.30 -36.85 -32.65
N HIS A 74 12.84 -36.40 -31.48
CA HIS A 74 13.50 -35.34 -30.72
C HIS A 74 13.49 -35.64 -29.23
N ILE A 75 14.60 -35.33 -28.56
CA ILE A 75 14.76 -35.51 -27.12
C ILE A 75 15.25 -34.22 -26.47
N VAL A 76 14.59 -33.82 -25.38
CA VAL A 76 15.02 -32.74 -24.49
C VAL A 76 15.34 -33.35 -23.12
N ASN A 77 16.62 -33.33 -22.75
CA ASN A 77 17.07 -33.79 -21.44
C ASN A 77 17.23 -32.60 -20.48
N CYS A 78 16.31 -32.46 -19.53
CA CYS A 78 16.33 -31.40 -18.52
C CYS A 78 17.24 -31.70 -17.31
N ALA A 79 17.98 -32.80 -17.36
CA ALA A 79 18.93 -33.26 -16.35
C ALA A 79 20.29 -33.59 -16.98
N HIS A 80 20.65 -32.90 -18.08
CA HIS A 80 21.87 -33.21 -18.82
C HIS A 80 23.11 -33.00 -17.96
N THR A 81 24.06 -33.92 -18.07
CA THR A 81 25.38 -33.81 -17.47
C THR A 81 26.43 -34.30 -18.46
N SER A 82 27.66 -33.80 -18.35
CA SER A 82 28.80 -34.27 -19.16
C SER A 82 29.16 -35.75 -18.97
N ARG A 83 28.57 -36.43 -17.96
CA ARG A 83 28.88 -37.81 -17.60
C ARG A 83 27.78 -38.82 -17.95
N ARG A 84 26.51 -38.40 -18.12
CA ARG A 84 25.36 -39.31 -18.37
C ARG A 84 24.26 -38.63 -19.19
N GLY A 85 23.57 -39.42 -20.01
CA GLY A 85 22.43 -38.97 -20.82
C GLY A 85 22.83 -37.96 -21.90
N GLY A 86 23.97 -38.19 -22.56
CA GLY A 86 24.48 -37.35 -23.66
C GLY A 86 23.97 -37.78 -25.03
N PRO A 87 24.21 -36.96 -26.08
CA PRO A 87 23.74 -37.22 -27.44
C PRO A 87 24.33 -38.52 -28.03
N ASP A 88 25.50 -38.96 -27.57
CA ASP A 88 26.16 -40.20 -28.02
C ASP A 88 25.28 -41.44 -27.78
N TYR A 89 24.44 -41.42 -26.74
CA TYR A 89 23.51 -42.51 -26.47
C TYR A 89 22.48 -42.69 -27.60
N TYR A 90 22.25 -41.69 -28.45
CA TYR A 90 21.32 -41.77 -29.58
C TYR A 90 22.03 -41.94 -30.93
N LYS A 91 23.36 -42.16 -30.92
CA LYS A 91 24.12 -42.36 -32.16
C LYS A 91 23.58 -43.52 -32.99
N GLY A 92 23.35 -43.27 -34.27
CA GLY A 92 22.75 -44.24 -35.19
C GLY A 92 21.22 -44.25 -35.19
N MET A 93 20.58 -43.40 -34.38
CA MET A 93 19.14 -43.14 -34.43
C MET A 93 18.89 -41.78 -35.10
N ASP A 94 17.75 -41.63 -35.77
CA ASP A 94 17.31 -40.35 -36.34
C ASP A 94 16.68 -39.45 -35.26
N ILE A 95 17.48 -39.12 -34.25
CA ILE A 95 17.06 -38.34 -33.08
C ILE A 95 17.88 -37.06 -32.99
N THR A 96 17.18 -35.93 -32.94
CA THR A 96 17.77 -34.62 -32.62
C THR A 96 17.71 -34.39 -31.11
N TYR A 97 18.83 -33.99 -30.52
CA TYR A 97 18.98 -33.90 -29.06
C TYR A 97 19.22 -32.47 -28.57
N LEU A 98 18.56 -32.10 -27.47
CA LEU A 98 18.83 -30.88 -26.70
C LEU A 98 19.11 -31.23 -25.23
N GLY A 99 20.30 -30.89 -24.75
CA GLY A 99 20.68 -31.03 -23.34
C GLY A 99 20.54 -29.71 -22.58
N ILE A 100 19.87 -29.74 -21.43
CA ILE A 100 19.79 -28.62 -20.49
C ILE A 100 20.40 -29.08 -19.17
N GLU A 101 21.44 -28.38 -18.72
CA GLU A 101 22.12 -28.66 -17.44
C GLU A 101 21.31 -28.15 -16.24
N GLY A 102 20.09 -28.69 -16.10
CA GLY A 102 19.16 -28.34 -15.04
C GLY A 102 19.45 -29.05 -13.73
N ARG A 103 19.97 -28.32 -12.73
CA ARG A 103 20.07 -28.85 -11.35
C ARG A 103 18.70 -28.83 -10.69
N ASP A 104 18.32 -29.94 -10.05
CA ASP A 104 17.08 -30.06 -9.29
C ASP A 104 17.25 -29.46 -7.88
N SER A 105 17.62 -28.18 -7.84
CA SER A 105 17.85 -27.46 -6.59
C SER A 105 16.92 -26.24 -6.52
N PRO A 106 16.41 -25.90 -5.33
CA PRO A 106 15.77 -24.61 -5.05
C PRO A 106 16.69 -23.40 -5.28
N GLU A 107 17.94 -23.58 -5.67
CA GLU A 107 18.88 -22.50 -5.98
C GLU A 107 19.08 -22.30 -7.49
N TYR A 108 18.74 -23.29 -8.32
CA TYR A 108 19.00 -23.23 -9.76
C TYR A 108 17.92 -22.42 -10.50
N ASP A 109 18.36 -21.47 -11.33
CA ASP A 109 17.47 -20.73 -12.22
C ASP A 109 17.27 -21.47 -13.56
N MET A 110 16.08 -22.04 -13.74
CA MET A 110 15.72 -22.76 -14.96
C MET A 110 15.18 -21.82 -16.06
N SER A 111 14.82 -20.59 -15.72
CA SER A 111 14.11 -19.67 -16.61
C SER A 111 14.91 -19.27 -17.85
N ALA A 112 16.24 -19.18 -17.70
CA ALA A 112 17.16 -18.90 -18.81
C ALA A 112 17.04 -19.90 -19.97
N ASN A 113 16.61 -21.14 -19.69
CA ASN A 113 16.52 -22.20 -20.69
C ASN A 113 15.14 -22.29 -21.37
N PHE A 114 14.13 -21.57 -20.88
CA PHE A 114 12.75 -21.74 -21.34
C PHE A 114 12.57 -21.37 -22.81
N ASN A 115 13.13 -20.25 -23.27
CA ASN A 115 13.01 -19.85 -24.67
C ASN A 115 13.72 -20.85 -25.60
N THR A 116 14.93 -21.28 -25.24
CA THR A 116 15.71 -22.27 -26.01
C THR A 116 14.95 -23.58 -26.14
N ALA A 117 14.45 -24.12 -25.02
CA ALA A 117 13.69 -25.36 -24.99
C ALA A 117 12.35 -25.23 -25.74
N ALA A 118 11.61 -24.15 -25.51
CA ALA A 118 10.33 -23.92 -26.16
C ALA A 118 10.47 -23.76 -27.68
N ASN A 119 11.53 -23.09 -28.15
CA ASN A 119 11.83 -22.97 -29.59
C ASN A 119 12.16 -24.33 -30.21
N PHE A 120 12.96 -25.14 -29.52
CA PHE A 120 13.32 -26.49 -29.96
C PHE A 120 12.09 -27.38 -30.07
N ILE A 121 11.27 -27.44 -29.01
CA ILE A 121 10.03 -28.22 -28.97
C ILE A 121 9.07 -27.74 -30.07
N HIS A 122 8.90 -26.42 -30.23
CA HIS A 122 8.01 -25.86 -31.25
C HIS A 122 8.46 -26.24 -32.67
N LYS A 123 9.75 -26.10 -32.97
CA LYS A 123 10.31 -26.45 -34.29
C LYS A 123 10.11 -27.93 -34.60
N ALA A 124 10.37 -28.80 -33.63
CA ALA A 124 10.22 -30.24 -33.76
C ALA A 124 8.76 -30.65 -34.07
N LEU A 125 7.82 -30.12 -33.30
CA LEU A 125 6.39 -30.43 -33.47
C LEU A 125 5.81 -29.84 -34.76
N SER A 126 6.19 -28.61 -35.12
CA SER A 126 5.77 -27.98 -36.39
C SER A 126 6.32 -28.71 -37.61
N GLY A 127 7.47 -29.39 -37.48
CA GLY A 127 8.01 -30.29 -38.51
C GLY A 127 7.35 -31.67 -38.55
N GLY A 128 6.30 -31.92 -37.77
CA GLY A 128 5.59 -33.19 -37.71
C GLY A 128 6.23 -34.25 -36.80
N GLY A 129 7.35 -33.91 -36.15
CA GLY A 129 8.10 -34.79 -35.26
C GLY A 129 7.38 -35.13 -33.94
N LYS A 130 7.99 -36.02 -33.17
CA LYS A 130 7.52 -36.45 -31.84
C LYS A 130 8.62 -36.21 -30.82
N VAL A 131 8.28 -35.52 -29.73
CA VAL A 131 9.24 -34.99 -28.77
C VAL A 131 9.08 -35.67 -27.41
N LEU A 132 10.17 -36.15 -26.83
CA LEU A 132 10.26 -36.58 -25.45
C LEU A 132 11.02 -35.53 -24.62
N VAL A 133 10.38 -34.97 -23.60
CA VAL A 133 11.00 -34.08 -22.62
C VAL A 133 11.15 -34.84 -21.31
N HIS A 134 12.37 -35.10 -20.87
CA HIS A 134 12.62 -35.91 -19.69
C HIS A 134 13.53 -35.23 -18.68
N CYS A 135 13.45 -35.68 -17.44
CA CYS A 135 14.47 -35.41 -16.42
C CYS A 135 14.83 -36.74 -15.74
N HIS A 136 15.15 -36.76 -14.45
CA HIS A 136 15.36 -38.03 -13.75
C HIS A 136 14.06 -38.81 -13.56
N VAL A 137 13.02 -38.18 -12.98
CA VAL A 137 11.74 -38.84 -12.60
C VAL A 137 10.57 -38.43 -13.49
N GLY A 138 10.74 -37.36 -14.28
CA GLY A 138 9.68 -36.85 -15.15
C GLY A 138 8.57 -36.08 -14.42
N VAL A 139 8.91 -35.37 -13.32
CA VAL A 139 7.91 -34.71 -12.44
C VAL A 139 8.11 -33.21 -12.30
N SER A 140 9.36 -32.77 -12.21
CA SER A 140 9.68 -31.38 -11.81
C SER A 140 10.30 -30.59 -12.96
N ARG A 141 11.55 -30.89 -13.34
CA ARG A 141 12.29 -30.13 -14.36
C ARG A 141 11.69 -30.23 -15.76
N SER A 142 11.38 -31.44 -16.20
CA SER A 142 10.75 -31.68 -17.51
C SER A 142 9.36 -31.08 -17.59
N ALA A 143 8.55 -31.23 -16.53
CA ALA A 143 7.24 -30.60 -16.41
C ALA A 143 7.33 -29.08 -16.52
N THR A 144 8.25 -28.45 -15.79
CA THR A 144 8.47 -27.00 -15.84
C THR A 144 8.77 -26.52 -17.27
N VAL A 145 9.62 -27.23 -18.01
CA VAL A 145 9.95 -26.89 -19.41
C VAL A 145 8.74 -27.03 -20.33
N VAL A 146 7.93 -28.08 -20.17
CA VAL A 146 6.72 -28.29 -20.96
C VAL A 146 5.66 -27.22 -20.66
N LEU A 147 5.44 -26.89 -19.38
CA LEU A 147 4.53 -25.81 -18.99
C LEU A 147 4.97 -24.47 -19.58
N ALA A 148 6.27 -24.15 -19.52
CA ALA A 148 6.82 -22.95 -20.14
C ALA A 148 6.60 -22.94 -21.67
N TYR A 149 6.78 -24.08 -22.35
CA TYR A 149 6.48 -24.21 -23.78
C TYR A 149 5.01 -23.91 -24.11
N LEU A 150 4.07 -24.52 -23.37
CA LEU A 150 2.63 -24.30 -23.59
C LEU A 150 2.24 -22.83 -23.39
N MET A 151 2.77 -22.18 -22.36
CA MET A 151 2.56 -20.75 -22.13
C MET A 151 3.18 -19.89 -23.24
N LEU A 152 4.45 -20.13 -23.60
CA LEU A 152 5.20 -19.28 -24.54
C LEU A 152 4.75 -19.45 -26.00
N LYS A 153 4.36 -20.66 -26.42
CA LYS A 153 4.09 -21.00 -27.83
C LYS A 153 2.62 -21.22 -28.15
N HIS A 154 1.83 -21.66 -27.18
CA HIS A 154 0.38 -21.85 -27.32
C HIS A 154 -0.43 -20.78 -26.57
N HIS A 155 0.24 -19.82 -25.91
CA HIS A 155 -0.40 -18.70 -25.22
C HIS A 155 -1.41 -19.12 -24.14
N MET A 156 -1.20 -20.30 -23.54
CA MET A 156 -2.01 -20.78 -22.44
C MET A 156 -1.76 -19.97 -21.17
N THR A 157 -2.80 -19.84 -20.33
CA THR A 157 -2.59 -19.40 -18.96
C THR A 157 -1.81 -20.46 -18.17
N LEU A 158 -1.21 -20.08 -17.04
CA LEU A 158 -0.52 -21.06 -16.19
C LEU A 158 -1.48 -22.16 -15.72
N VAL A 159 -2.73 -21.80 -15.39
CA VAL A 159 -3.78 -22.75 -15.00
C VAL A 159 -4.11 -23.71 -16.13
N ASP A 160 -4.35 -23.19 -17.34
CA ASP A 160 -4.69 -24.05 -18.49
C ASP A 160 -3.53 -24.98 -18.84
N ALA A 161 -2.29 -24.49 -18.79
CA ALA A 161 -1.10 -25.31 -19.02
C ALA A 161 -0.94 -26.42 -17.96
N ILE A 162 -1.12 -26.09 -16.68
CA ILE A 162 -1.07 -27.08 -15.59
C ILE A 162 -2.18 -28.11 -15.77
N THR A 163 -3.41 -27.67 -16.00
CA THR A 163 -4.58 -28.55 -16.17
C THR A 163 -4.38 -29.50 -17.35
N THR A 164 -3.94 -28.97 -18.49
CA THR A 164 -3.64 -29.74 -19.71
C THR A 164 -2.60 -30.83 -19.43
N VAL A 165 -1.48 -30.48 -18.80
CA VAL A 165 -0.43 -31.48 -18.52
C VAL A 165 -0.91 -32.53 -17.53
N LYS A 166 -1.71 -32.13 -16.53
CA LYS A 166 -2.22 -33.02 -15.48
C LYS A 166 -3.29 -33.99 -15.93
N GLU A 167 -3.94 -33.76 -17.08
CA GLU A 167 -4.78 -34.76 -17.74
C GLU A 167 -3.95 -35.98 -18.20
N GLY A 168 -2.73 -35.73 -18.66
CA GLY A 168 -1.80 -36.76 -19.13
C GLY A 168 -0.93 -37.37 -18.03
N ARG A 169 -0.35 -36.54 -17.15
CA ARG A 169 0.63 -36.98 -16.13
C ARG A 169 0.62 -36.12 -14.87
N GLY A 170 0.74 -36.74 -13.70
CA GLY A 170 0.98 -36.04 -12.44
C GLY A 170 2.32 -35.30 -12.43
N ILE A 171 2.30 -34.00 -12.14
CA ILE A 171 3.48 -33.14 -12.10
C ILE A 171 3.54 -32.34 -10.80
N ILE A 172 4.75 -32.19 -10.26
CA ILE A 172 5.03 -31.42 -9.04
C ILE A 172 6.38 -30.74 -9.23
N PRO A 173 6.43 -29.59 -9.94
CA PRO A 173 7.59 -28.70 -9.91
C PRO A 173 8.02 -28.36 -8.48
N ASN A 174 9.29 -28.00 -8.30
CA ASN A 174 9.78 -27.57 -7.00
C ASN A 174 9.38 -26.11 -6.71
N PRO A 175 9.45 -25.63 -5.46
CA PRO A 175 9.01 -24.28 -5.10
C PRO A 175 9.64 -23.14 -5.92
N LYS A 176 10.94 -23.24 -6.25
CA LYS A 176 11.59 -22.23 -7.09
C LYS A 176 11.08 -22.26 -8.53
N GLN A 177 10.74 -23.43 -9.06
CA GLN A 177 10.11 -23.54 -10.38
C GLN A 177 8.69 -22.96 -10.40
N HIS A 178 7.92 -23.02 -9.30
CA HIS A 178 6.64 -22.30 -9.20
C HIS A 178 6.82 -20.80 -9.47
N ASN A 179 7.83 -20.19 -8.84
CA ASN A 179 8.14 -18.77 -9.04
C ASN A 179 8.53 -18.46 -10.50
N HIS A 180 9.35 -19.31 -11.13
CA HIS A 180 9.70 -19.12 -12.54
C HIS A 180 8.50 -19.24 -13.48
N LEU A 181 7.57 -20.16 -13.20
CA LEU A 181 6.35 -20.34 -14.00
C LEU A 181 5.40 -19.15 -13.85
N LEU A 182 5.29 -18.57 -12.65
CA LEU A 182 4.54 -17.33 -12.41
C LEU A 182 5.13 -16.16 -13.21
N LEU A 183 6.47 -16.03 -13.24
CA LEU A 183 7.15 -15.01 -14.05
C LEU A 183 6.87 -15.18 -15.55
N VAL A 184 6.89 -16.42 -16.06
CA VAL A 184 6.53 -16.70 -17.47
C VAL A 184 5.07 -16.36 -17.73
N SER A 185 4.16 -16.69 -16.81
CA SER A 185 2.73 -16.35 -16.95
C SER A 185 2.51 -14.84 -17.05
N GLN A 186 3.18 -14.06 -16.19
CA GLN A 186 3.15 -12.59 -16.26
C GLN A 186 3.73 -12.07 -17.58
N TYR A 187 4.85 -12.63 -18.04
CA TYR A 187 5.46 -12.25 -19.31
C TYR A 187 4.57 -12.55 -20.52
N VAL A 188 3.92 -13.72 -20.56
CA VAL A 188 2.99 -14.09 -21.65
C VAL A 188 1.76 -13.20 -21.62
N ARG A 189 1.19 -12.89 -20.45
CA ARG A 189 0.11 -11.90 -20.34
C ARG A 189 0.51 -10.54 -20.89
N TYR A 190 1.71 -10.06 -20.53
CA TYR A 190 2.24 -8.80 -21.04
C TYR A 190 2.35 -8.82 -22.58
N LEU A 191 2.85 -9.91 -23.16
CA LEU A 191 2.95 -10.06 -24.61
C LEU A 191 1.58 -10.15 -25.29
N CYS A 192 0.61 -10.88 -24.72
CA CYS A 192 -0.76 -10.96 -25.21
C CYS A 192 -1.45 -9.60 -25.15
N GLN A 193 -1.27 -8.84 -24.08
CA GLN A 193 -1.76 -7.45 -23.98
C GLN A 193 -1.13 -6.54 -25.03
N LYS A 194 0.16 -6.71 -25.35
CA LYS A 194 0.83 -5.99 -26.45
C LYS A 194 0.33 -6.41 -27.84
N LYS A 195 0.07 -7.70 -28.08
CA LYS A 195 -0.48 -8.21 -29.36
C LYS A 195 -1.94 -7.84 -29.57
N MET A 196 -2.78 -7.88 -28.52
CA MET A 196 -4.16 -7.39 -28.57
C MET A 196 -4.25 -5.86 -28.70
N ALA A 197 -3.15 -5.15 -28.39
CA ALA A 197 -2.99 -3.73 -28.68
C ALA A 197 -2.57 -3.44 -30.14
N SER A 198 -2.85 -4.34 -31.09
CA SER A 198 -3.03 -3.88 -32.48
C SER A 198 -4.34 -3.12 -32.54
N THR A 199 -4.27 -1.80 -32.58
CA THR A 199 -5.39 -0.90 -32.80
C THR A 199 -6.10 -1.25 -34.11
N ARG A 200 -7.12 -2.12 -34.06
CA ARG A 200 -8.25 -2.00 -34.98
C ARG A 200 -9.02 -0.77 -34.51
N ILE A 201 -8.65 0.39 -35.06
CA ILE A 201 -9.53 1.55 -35.02
C ILE A 201 -10.78 1.09 -35.76
N SER A 202 -11.83 0.78 -35.00
CA SER A 202 -13.16 0.63 -35.55
C SER A 202 -13.45 1.96 -36.27
N GLU A 203 -13.71 1.92 -37.58
CA GLU A 203 -14.12 3.11 -38.36
C GLU A 203 -15.43 3.71 -37.83
N GLN A 204 -16.12 3.00 -36.94
CA GLN A 204 -17.25 3.50 -36.18
C GLN A 204 -16.85 3.66 -34.71
N LEU A 205 -16.92 4.90 -34.21
CA LEU A 205 -16.89 5.18 -32.78
C LEU A 205 -17.94 4.30 -32.08
N PRO A 206 -17.64 3.73 -30.90
CA PRO A 206 -18.65 3.11 -30.07
C PRO A 206 -19.83 4.07 -29.88
N PRO A 207 -21.08 3.63 -30.03
CA PRO A 207 -22.23 4.50 -29.86
C PRO A 207 -22.25 5.00 -28.40
N LEU A 208 -22.18 6.32 -28.25
CA LEU A 208 -22.20 7.06 -26.98
C LEU A 208 -21.32 6.42 -25.88
N LEU A 209 -20.03 6.77 -25.86
CA LEU A 209 -19.30 6.82 -24.60
C LEU A 209 -20.00 7.87 -23.74
N ASP A 210 -20.84 7.42 -22.82
CA ASP A 210 -21.48 8.29 -21.84
C ASP A 210 -20.35 8.93 -20.99
N PRO A 211 -20.06 10.23 -21.17
CA PRO A 211 -19.02 10.88 -20.39
C PRO A 211 -19.38 10.83 -18.89
N THR A 212 -20.65 10.62 -18.52
CA THR A 212 -21.08 10.56 -17.13
C THR A 212 -20.75 9.24 -16.41
N LYS A 213 -20.38 8.19 -17.15
CA LYS A 213 -20.02 6.89 -16.58
C LYS A 213 -18.51 6.77 -16.41
N ALA A 214 -18.06 6.61 -15.17
CA ALA A 214 -16.67 6.30 -14.88
C ALA A 214 -16.29 4.98 -15.58
N PRO A 215 -15.34 4.97 -16.53
CA PRO A 215 -14.77 3.73 -16.98
C PRO A 215 -13.94 3.21 -15.82
N VAL A 216 -14.46 2.22 -15.11
CA VAL A 216 -13.69 1.43 -14.14
C VAL A 216 -12.57 0.77 -14.93
N ALA A 217 -11.42 1.42 -14.97
CA ALA A 217 -10.25 0.87 -15.62
C ALA A 217 -9.80 -0.34 -14.79
N PHE A 218 -9.90 -1.54 -15.37
CA PHE A 218 -9.53 -2.79 -14.71
C PHE A 218 -8.06 -2.77 -14.23
N GLY A 219 -7.83 -2.96 -12.92
CA GLY A 219 -6.52 -3.28 -12.34
C GLY A 219 -5.50 -2.14 -12.29
N ASN A 220 -4.29 -2.41 -12.78
CA ASN A 220 -3.09 -1.55 -12.61
C ASN A 220 -3.05 -0.35 -13.56
N ARG A 221 -4.09 -0.15 -14.40
CA ARG A 221 -4.20 1.01 -15.31
C ARG A 221 -5.11 2.10 -14.78
N ALA A 222 -5.81 1.87 -13.68
CA ALA A 222 -6.70 2.87 -13.07
C ALA A 222 -5.93 4.14 -12.67
N LEU A 223 -4.88 4.01 -11.86
CA LEU A 223 -4.15 5.16 -11.33
C LEU A 223 -3.38 5.96 -12.40
N PRO A 224 -2.68 5.34 -13.38
CA PRO A 224 -2.06 6.10 -14.47
C PRO A 224 -3.07 6.91 -15.29
N ARG A 225 -4.26 6.36 -15.54
CA ARG A 225 -5.31 7.04 -16.29
C ARG A 225 -5.93 8.17 -15.47
N LEU A 226 -6.34 7.90 -14.24
CA LEU A 226 -6.88 8.92 -13.33
C LEU A 226 -5.88 10.07 -13.15
N SER A 227 -4.60 9.74 -13.01
CA SER A 227 -3.55 10.75 -12.92
C SER A 227 -3.48 11.64 -14.16
N MET A 228 -3.82 11.18 -15.36
CA MET A 228 -3.91 12.03 -16.54
C MET A 228 -5.20 12.87 -16.53
N GLU A 229 -6.33 12.24 -16.18
CA GLU A 229 -7.65 12.89 -16.10
C GLU A 229 -7.74 13.98 -15.01
N LEU A 230 -6.85 13.98 -14.03
CA LEU A 230 -6.76 15.05 -13.02
C LEU A 230 -6.49 16.43 -13.62
N GLN A 231 -5.80 16.52 -14.76
CA GLN A 231 -5.43 17.78 -15.41
C GLN A 231 -6.20 18.01 -16.72
N ASP A 232 -7.35 17.35 -16.86
CA ASP A 232 -8.19 17.44 -18.05
C ASP A 232 -8.88 18.82 -18.14
N PRO A 233 -8.98 19.43 -19.33
CA PRO A 233 -9.59 20.75 -19.47
C PRO A 233 -11.06 20.76 -19.07
N GLU A 234 -11.78 19.65 -19.23
CA GLU A 234 -13.17 19.52 -18.83
C GLU A 234 -13.32 19.35 -17.31
N LEU A 235 -13.99 20.30 -16.67
CA LEU A 235 -14.27 20.32 -15.23
C LEU A 235 -14.84 18.98 -14.73
N TYR A 236 -15.85 18.47 -15.42
CA TYR A 236 -16.52 17.22 -15.05
C TYR A 236 -15.55 16.02 -15.02
N ILE A 237 -14.58 15.97 -15.95
CA ILE A 237 -13.60 14.88 -16.00
C ILE A 237 -12.69 14.95 -14.78
N ARG A 238 -12.22 16.16 -14.40
CA ARG A 238 -11.42 16.36 -13.18
C ARG A 238 -12.19 15.96 -11.92
N GLN A 239 -13.45 16.39 -11.78
CA GLN A 239 -14.29 16.07 -10.63
C GLN A 239 -14.52 14.56 -10.48
N ARG A 240 -14.79 13.86 -11.59
CA ARG A 240 -14.94 12.41 -11.62
C ARG A 240 -13.64 11.69 -11.27
N ALA A 241 -12.51 12.14 -11.83
CA ALA A 241 -11.20 11.55 -11.57
C ALA A 241 -10.80 11.69 -10.09
N LEU A 242 -11.05 12.86 -9.48
CA LEU A 242 -10.81 13.09 -8.06
C LEU A 242 -11.70 12.22 -7.17
N THR A 243 -12.98 12.07 -7.51
CA THR A 243 -13.90 11.22 -6.73
C THR A 243 -13.46 9.74 -6.78
N ALA A 244 -13.14 9.24 -7.97
CA ALA A 244 -12.61 7.88 -8.12
C ALA A 244 -11.24 7.70 -7.43
N LEU A 245 -10.40 8.75 -7.42
CA LEU A 245 -9.14 8.71 -6.71
C LEU A 245 -9.34 8.65 -5.19
N CYS A 246 -10.29 9.41 -4.61
CA CYS A 246 -10.65 9.32 -3.19
C CYS A 246 -10.97 7.88 -2.79
N ASP A 247 -11.82 7.20 -3.57
CA ASP A 247 -12.24 5.82 -3.27
C ASP A 247 -11.05 4.83 -3.31
N LEU A 248 -10.11 5.05 -4.22
CA LEU A 248 -8.93 4.19 -4.36
C LEU A 248 -7.88 4.42 -3.28
N VAL A 249 -7.63 5.66 -2.85
CA VAL A 249 -6.53 5.96 -1.91
C VAL A 249 -6.83 5.54 -0.47
N HIS A 250 -8.04 5.07 -0.17
CA HIS A 250 -8.34 4.38 1.09
C HIS A 250 -7.54 3.08 1.26
N ASP A 251 -7.15 2.45 0.15
CA ASP A 251 -6.26 1.28 0.16
C ASP A 251 -4.79 1.75 0.19
N PRO A 252 -3.98 1.34 1.20
CA PRO A 252 -2.59 1.76 1.33
C PRO A 252 -1.71 1.36 0.12
N GLU A 253 -1.99 0.25 -0.56
CA GLU A 253 -1.23 -0.16 -1.75
C GLU A 253 -1.51 0.78 -2.92
N ARG A 254 -2.76 1.19 -3.08
CA ARG A 254 -3.20 2.14 -4.11
C ARG A 254 -2.73 3.56 -3.79
N ALA A 255 -2.72 3.96 -2.52
CA ALA A 255 -2.12 5.20 -2.09
C ALA A 255 -0.63 5.26 -2.46
N TYR A 256 0.12 4.18 -2.21
CA TYR A 256 1.52 4.07 -2.60
C TYR A 256 1.71 4.15 -4.12
N GLU A 257 0.93 3.40 -4.89
CA GLU A 257 0.97 3.44 -6.34
C GLU A 257 0.64 4.86 -6.87
N ALA A 258 -0.37 5.54 -6.31
CA ALA A 258 -0.76 6.89 -6.71
C ALA A 258 0.39 7.90 -6.50
N ILE A 259 1.10 7.79 -5.37
CA ILE A 259 2.30 8.58 -5.10
C ILE A 259 3.38 8.31 -6.16
N GLN A 260 3.66 7.04 -6.46
CA GLN A 260 4.66 6.66 -7.47
C GLN A 260 4.31 7.12 -8.89
N LYS A 261 3.02 7.24 -9.23
CA LYS A 261 2.57 7.76 -10.54
C LYS A 261 2.58 9.29 -10.62
N GLY A 262 2.97 9.98 -9.55
CA GLY A 262 3.05 11.44 -9.51
C GLY A 262 1.68 12.11 -9.41
N CYS A 263 0.72 11.47 -8.73
CA CYS A 263 -0.58 12.11 -8.47
C CYS A 263 -0.44 13.36 -7.59
N LEU A 264 0.52 13.38 -6.64
CA LEU A 264 0.73 14.51 -5.72
C LEU A 264 1.05 15.83 -6.41
N GLU A 265 1.96 15.84 -7.39
CA GLU A 265 2.28 17.06 -8.14
C GLU A 265 1.07 17.61 -8.91
N ARG A 266 0.21 16.71 -9.41
CA ARG A 266 -1.02 17.11 -10.10
C ARG A 266 -2.09 17.58 -9.13
N LEU A 267 -2.17 17.00 -7.95
CA LEU A 267 -3.08 17.45 -6.89
C LEU A 267 -2.71 18.85 -6.40
N LYS A 268 -1.41 19.20 -6.32
CA LYS A 268 -0.96 20.55 -5.97
C LYS A 268 -1.53 21.60 -6.92
N VAL A 269 -1.46 21.36 -8.23
CA VAL A 269 -2.03 22.26 -9.24
C VAL A 269 -3.55 22.42 -9.06
N LEU A 270 -4.25 21.35 -8.66
CA LEU A 270 -5.70 21.39 -8.43
C LEU A 270 -6.12 22.12 -7.15
N LEU A 271 -5.19 22.46 -6.26
CA LEU A 271 -5.49 23.30 -5.11
C LEU A 271 -5.77 24.75 -5.53
N GLU A 272 -5.28 25.18 -6.69
CA GLU A 272 -5.51 26.51 -7.25
C GLU A 272 -6.63 26.52 -8.33
N ASP A 273 -7.37 25.41 -8.50
CA ASP A 273 -8.45 25.31 -9.50
C ASP A 273 -9.57 26.33 -9.19
N GLU A 274 -10.20 26.89 -10.22
CA GLU A 274 -11.30 27.85 -10.07
C GLU A 274 -12.52 27.23 -9.35
N ASP A 275 -12.75 25.92 -9.56
CA ASP A 275 -13.90 25.21 -9.01
C ASP A 275 -13.68 24.77 -7.56
N ALA A 276 -14.58 25.21 -6.67
CA ALA A 276 -14.49 24.91 -5.25
C ALA A 276 -14.68 23.42 -4.93
N PHE A 277 -15.43 22.67 -5.74
CA PHE A 277 -15.62 21.24 -5.53
C PHE A 277 -14.34 20.47 -5.88
N VAL A 278 -13.65 20.84 -6.97
CA VAL A 278 -12.32 20.32 -7.31
C VAL A 278 -11.33 20.57 -6.16
N ARG A 279 -11.22 21.79 -5.63
CA ARG A 279 -10.34 22.08 -4.48
C ARG A 279 -10.70 21.26 -3.25
N THR A 280 -11.99 21.14 -2.94
CA THR A 280 -12.49 20.35 -1.80
C THR A 280 -12.14 18.86 -1.92
N LYS A 281 -12.29 18.28 -3.12
CA LYS A 281 -11.96 16.87 -3.36
C LYS A 281 -10.46 16.63 -3.45
N ALA A 282 -9.69 17.57 -4.01
CA ALA A 282 -8.23 17.50 -4.02
C ALA A 282 -7.67 17.51 -2.59
N THR A 283 -8.15 18.41 -1.72
CA THR A 283 -7.77 18.43 -0.30
C THR A 283 -8.23 17.18 0.45
N GLU A 284 -9.36 16.57 0.08
CA GLU A 284 -9.80 15.29 0.63
C GLU A 284 -8.84 14.14 0.29
N VAL A 285 -8.44 14.02 -0.99
CA VAL A 285 -7.43 13.03 -1.41
C VAL A 285 -6.12 13.25 -0.66
N LEU A 286 -5.66 14.49 -0.54
CA LEU A 286 -4.44 14.83 0.18
C LEU A 286 -4.54 14.43 1.67
N TYR A 287 -5.65 14.74 2.33
CA TYR A 287 -5.89 14.30 3.70
C TYR A 287 -5.84 12.77 3.82
N LEU A 288 -6.50 12.02 2.93
CA LEU A 288 -6.49 10.56 2.93
C LEU A 288 -5.06 10.01 2.77
N LEU A 289 -4.28 10.56 1.84
CA LEU A 289 -2.87 10.19 1.68
C LEU A 289 -2.06 10.48 2.95
N ALA A 290 -2.29 11.63 3.61
CA ALA A 290 -1.60 12.02 4.84
C ALA A 290 -1.93 11.11 6.04
N THR A 291 -3.03 10.33 6.00
CA THR A 291 -3.30 9.32 7.06
C THR A 291 -2.28 8.17 7.04
N HIS A 292 -1.66 7.92 5.89
CA HIS A 292 -0.63 6.89 5.73
C HIS A 292 0.79 7.44 5.94
N ASN A 293 1.68 6.65 6.55
CA ASN A 293 3.09 7.01 6.74
C ASN A 293 3.79 7.42 5.43
N VAL A 294 3.58 6.64 4.35
CA VAL A 294 4.20 6.91 3.05
C VAL A 294 3.69 8.22 2.43
N GLY A 295 2.41 8.55 2.64
CA GLY A 295 1.88 9.83 2.21
C GLY A 295 2.50 11.00 2.95
N ARG A 296 2.69 10.90 4.28
CA ARG A 296 3.38 11.95 5.05
C ARG A 296 4.82 12.17 4.61
N GLU A 297 5.56 11.09 4.33
CA GLU A 297 6.91 11.21 3.79
C GLU A 297 6.89 11.85 2.39
N ALA A 298 5.92 11.47 1.55
CA ALA A 298 5.75 12.07 0.24
C ALA A 298 5.39 13.57 0.30
N PHE A 299 4.60 14.00 1.28
CA PHE A 299 4.27 15.42 1.49
C PHE A 299 5.52 16.27 1.73
N LEU A 300 6.49 15.74 2.48
CA LEU A 300 7.78 16.40 2.70
C LEU A 300 8.63 16.39 1.44
N ARG A 301 8.65 15.26 0.71
CA ARG A 301 9.46 15.09 -0.51
C ARG A 301 9.00 16.01 -1.65
N TYR A 302 7.69 16.22 -1.77
CA TYR A 302 7.07 16.98 -2.87
C TYR A 302 6.60 18.39 -2.46
N ASP A 303 6.97 18.83 -1.25
CA ASP A 303 6.64 20.15 -0.68
C ASP A 303 5.15 20.53 -0.82
N VAL A 304 4.29 19.67 -0.25
CA VAL A 304 2.83 19.83 -0.31
C VAL A 304 2.32 20.78 0.78
N VAL A 305 3.10 20.99 1.84
CA VAL A 305 2.68 21.81 3.01
C VAL A 305 2.52 23.29 2.63
N GLY A 306 3.39 23.82 1.76
CA GLY A 306 3.29 25.19 1.26
C GLY A 306 1.97 25.46 0.52
N PRO A 307 1.66 24.70 -0.55
CA PRO A 307 0.38 24.84 -1.27
C PRO A 307 -0.87 24.63 -0.39
N LEU A 308 -0.78 23.81 0.65
CA LEU A 308 -1.88 23.69 1.62
C LEU A 308 -2.04 24.93 2.51
N SER A 309 -0.95 25.64 2.80
CA SER A 309 -1.01 26.87 3.59
C SER A 309 -1.69 28.02 2.87
N ASP A 310 -1.64 28.05 1.54
CA ASP A 310 -2.35 29.05 0.73
C ASP A 310 -3.88 28.92 0.87
N LEU A 311 -4.37 27.77 1.32
CA LEU A 311 -5.79 27.49 1.54
C LEU A 311 -6.29 27.86 2.95
N LEU A 312 -5.47 28.53 3.78
CA LEU A 312 -5.89 28.98 5.13
C LEU A 312 -7.06 29.98 5.10
N ASP A 313 -7.19 30.73 4.02
CA ASP A 313 -8.26 31.72 3.78
C ASP A 313 -9.34 31.24 2.78
N GLU A 314 -9.35 29.96 2.41
CA GLU A 314 -10.30 29.42 1.44
C GLU A 314 -11.75 29.62 1.92
N PRO A 315 -12.67 30.20 1.13
CA PRO A 315 -14.03 30.48 1.59
C PRO A 315 -14.87 29.23 1.90
N VAL A 316 -14.56 28.08 1.29
CA VAL A 316 -15.33 26.85 1.51
C VAL A 316 -14.86 26.08 2.74
N ASP A 317 -15.71 26.02 3.75
CA ASP A 317 -15.44 25.34 5.04
C ASP A 317 -15.02 23.89 4.88
N ALA A 318 -15.63 23.14 3.94
CA ALA A 318 -15.28 21.76 3.69
C ALA A 318 -13.82 21.59 3.22
N CYS A 319 -13.37 22.50 2.35
CA CYS A 319 -11.99 22.53 1.85
C CYS A 319 -11.01 22.92 2.96
N ARG A 320 -11.29 24.01 3.72
CA ARG A 320 -10.48 24.41 4.88
C ARG A 320 -10.36 23.29 5.90
N ARG A 321 -11.47 22.61 6.22
CA ARG A 321 -11.49 21.50 7.16
C ARG A 321 -10.61 20.33 6.68
N ASN A 322 -10.69 19.96 5.41
CA ASN A 322 -9.86 18.89 4.84
C ASN A 322 -8.37 19.25 4.88
N MET A 323 -8.03 20.49 4.52
CA MET A 323 -6.68 21.02 4.63
C MET A 323 -6.16 20.94 6.09
N HIS A 324 -6.93 21.42 7.08
CA HIS A 324 -6.51 21.36 8.48
C HIS A 324 -6.38 19.92 9.00
N ARG A 325 -7.20 18.98 8.52
CA ARG A 325 -7.01 17.55 8.81
C ARG A 325 -5.69 17.03 8.23
N ALA A 326 -5.34 17.41 7.00
CA ALA A 326 -4.06 17.03 6.41
C ALA A 326 -2.88 17.60 7.21
N LEU A 327 -2.93 18.88 7.59
CA LEU A 327 -1.90 19.52 8.43
C LEU A 327 -1.79 18.86 9.81
N LYS A 328 -2.91 18.49 10.43
CA LYS A 328 -2.91 17.72 11.68
C LYS A 328 -2.16 16.40 11.52
N MET A 329 -2.49 15.62 10.48
CA MET A 329 -1.82 14.34 10.22
C MET A 329 -0.31 14.54 10.00
N MET A 330 0.09 15.61 9.32
CA MET A 330 1.50 15.97 9.17
C MET A 330 2.15 16.36 10.51
N ALA A 331 1.47 17.10 11.38
CA ALA A 331 2.00 17.55 12.66
C ALA A 331 2.14 16.40 13.69
N GLU A 332 1.35 15.34 13.59
CA GLU A 332 1.54 14.12 14.39
C GLU A 332 2.86 13.39 14.06
N PHE A 333 3.42 13.63 12.87
CA PHE A 333 4.73 13.12 12.45
C PHE A 333 5.84 14.13 12.78
N PRO A 334 6.91 13.77 13.54
CA PRO A 334 7.90 14.74 14.00
C PRO A 334 8.57 15.57 12.89
N ALA A 335 8.91 14.96 11.75
CA ALA A 335 9.48 15.69 10.62
C ALA A 335 8.46 16.60 9.92
N GLY A 336 7.18 16.23 9.94
CA GLY A 336 6.07 17.06 9.46
C GLY A 336 5.82 18.28 10.34
N ALA A 337 5.81 18.11 11.67
CA ALA A 337 5.74 19.23 12.61
C ALA A 337 6.90 20.21 12.44
N ALA A 338 8.13 19.71 12.30
CA ALA A 338 9.30 20.53 12.03
C ALA A 338 9.18 21.31 10.71
N CYS A 339 8.62 20.68 9.66
CA CYS A 339 8.35 21.32 8.38
C CYS A 339 7.35 22.49 8.55
N ILE A 340 6.21 22.27 9.21
CA ILE A 340 5.19 23.30 9.47
C ILE A 340 5.79 24.49 10.25
N VAL A 341 6.62 24.22 11.25
CA VAL A 341 7.33 25.27 12.00
C VAL A 341 8.30 26.03 11.10
N SER A 342 9.11 25.32 10.30
CA SER A 342 10.10 25.94 9.41
C SER A 342 9.51 26.81 8.31
N GLN A 343 8.28 26.51 7.88
CA GLN A 343 7.53 27.31 6.91
C GLN A 343 6.83 28.53 7.55
N GLY A 344 6.99 28.76 8.86
CA GLY A 344 6.40 29.93 9.53
C GLY A 344 4.89 29.85 9.75
N LEU A 345 4.27 28.68 9.55
CA LEU A 345 2.81 28.53 9.61
C LEU A 345 2.23 28.68 11.01
N VAL A 346 3.04 28.53 12.06
CA VAL A 346 2.59 28.63 13.45
C VAL A 346 1.95 29.99 13.74
N HIS A 347 2.50 31.09 13.22
CA HIS A 347 1.93 32.42 13.37
C HIS A 347 0.50 32.49 12.77
N HIS A 348 0.36 32.03 11.53
CA HIS A 348 -0.92 32.04 10.82
C HIS A 348 -1.96 31.14 11.49
N LEU A 349 -1.55 29.97 11.97
CA LEU A 349 -2.43 29.07 12.73
C LEU A 349 -2.95 29.73 14.01
N VAL A 350 -2.09 30.43 14.76
CA VAL A 350 -2.50 31.13 15.99
C VAL A 350 -3.52 32.23 15.70
N MET A 351 -3.29 33.02 14.64
CA MET A 351 -4.22 34.08 14.22
C MET A 351 -5.57 33.56 13.73
N LYS A 352 -5.63 32.31 13.26
CA LYS A 352 -6.86 31.67 12.77
C LYS A 352 -7.77 31.10 13.86
N ILE A 353 -7.22 30.77 15.04
CA ILE A 353 -8.00 30.21 16.16
C ILE A 353 -9.27 31.02 16.49
N PRO A 354 -9.24 32.35 16.67
CA PRO A 354 -10.44 33.10 17.04
C PRO A 354 -11.48 33.23 15.92
N VAL A 355 -11.05 33.16 14.66
CA VAL A 355 -11.89 33.41 13.48
C VAL A 355 -12.63 32.15 13.02
N GLU A 356 -12.00 30.98 13.15
CA GLU A 356 -12.52 29.74 12.60
C GLU A 356 -13.71 29.14 13.38
N HIS A 357 -14.52 28.35 12.65
CA HIS A 357 -15.63 27.56 13.20
C HIS A 357 -15.16 26.50 14.20
N GLU A 358 -16.05 26.08 15.11
CA GLU A 358 -15.71 25.19 16.24
C GLU A 358 -14.95 23.91 15.82
N GLU A 359 -15.41 23.22 14.76
CA GLU A 359 -14.77 21.99 14.26
C GLU A 359 -13.35 22.24 13.73
N ILE A 360 -13.17 23.32 12.95
CA ILE A 360 -11.87 23.66 12.34
C ILE A 360 -10.92 24.17 13.43
N ARG A 361 -11.43 24.97 14.36
CA ARG A 361 -10.66 25.49 15.49
C ARG A 361 -10.05 24.37 16.33
N ALA A 362 -10.78 23.28 16.58
CA ALA A 362 -10.24 22.12 17.27
C ALA A 362 -9.04 21.51 16.52
N LEU A 363 -9.14 21.35 15.20
CA LEU A 363 -8.05 20.82 14.36
C LEU A 363 -6.82 21.74 14.35
N VAL A 364 -7.03 23.06 14.28
CA VAL A 364 -5.97 24.07 14.35
C VAL A 364 -5.22 23.96 15.68
N LEU A 365 -5.95 23.85 16.79
CA LEU A 365 -5.37 23.71 18.13
C LEU A 365 -4.60 22.39 18.30
N GLU A 366 -5.10 21.29 17.75
CA GLU A 366 -4.40 20.01 17.77
C GLU A 366 -3.09 20.07 16.98
N THR A 367 -3.13 20.68 15.79
CA THR A 367 -1.94 20.92 14.95
C THR A 367 -0.93 21.79 15.69
N LEU A 368 -1.39 22.89 16.31
CA LEU A 368 -0.56 23.79 17.11
C LEU A 368 0.07 23.06 18.30
N SER A 369 -0.67 22.20 18.99
CA SER A 369 -0.17 21.45 20.14
C SER A 369 1.03 20.57 19.79
N CYS A 370 1.07 20.04 18.56
CA CYS A 370 2.21 19.27 18.06
C CYS A 370 3.37 20.18 17.66
N CYS A 371 3.11 21.29 16.97
CA CYS A 371 4.14 22.23 16.50
C CYS A 371 4.89 22.89 17.66
N VAL A 372 4.18 23.30 18.71
CA VAL A 372 4.75 23.96 19.90
C VAL A 372 5.71 23.04 20.66
N ARG A 373 5.55 21.71 20.57
CA ARG A 373 6.51 20.76 21.18
C ARG A 373 7.85 20.72 20.44
N VAL A 374 7.88 21.14 19.17
CA VAL A 374 9.10 21.28 18.37
C VAL A 374 9.73 22.65 18.62
N ASP A 375 8.96 23.72 18.43
CA ASP A 375 9.38 25.09 18.76
C ASP A 375 8.16 25.93 19.17
N ALA A 376 8.23 26.47 20.39
CA ALA A 376 7.17 27.30 20.97
C ALA A 376 7.36 28.80 20.71
N LEU A 377 8.55 29.23 20.26
CA LEU A 377 8.86 30.66 20.11
C LEU A 377 7.92 31.38 19.12
N PRO A 378 7.59 30.83 17.93
CA PRO A 378 6.69 31.52 17.01
C PRO A 378 5.28 31.71 17.58
N ALA A 379 4.80 30.75 18.38
CA ALA A 379 3.50 30.85 19.05
C ALA A 379 3.52 31.93 20.15
N LEU A 380 4.64 32.04 20.88
CA LEU A 380 4.84 33.05 21.93
C LEU A 380 4.92 34.47 21.37
N GLN A 381 5.51 34.65 20.19
CA GLN A 381 5.60 35.94 19.50
C GLN A 381 4.24 36.41 18.92
N SER A 382 3.26 35.50 18.79
CA SER A 382 1.98 35.73 18.14
C SER A 382 0.81 35.84 19.13
N ASP A 383 1.06 36.27 20.36
CA ASP A 383 0.07 36.32 21.46
C ASP A 383 -0.66 34.99 21.73
N GLY A 384 -0.03 33.86 21.38
CA GLY A 384 -0.64 32.54 21.48
C GLY A 384 -1.06 32.16 22.90
N VAL A 385 -0.40 32.69 23.93
CA VAL A 385 -0.78 32.45 25.34
C VAL A 385 -2.13 33.07 25.68
N ALA A 386 -2.37 34.31 25.26
CA ALA A 386 -3.64 35.00 25.52
C ALA A 386 -4.79 34.33 24.76
N ILE A 387 -4.58 34.00 23.49
CA ILE A 387 -5.58 33.32 22.65
C ILE A 387 -5.90 31.93 23.22
N LEU A 388 -4.90 31.15 23.62
CA LEU A 388 -5.11 29.83 24.21
C LEU A 388 -5.81 29.91 25.57
N ARG A 389 -5.52 30.93 26.39
CA ARG A 389 -6.24 31.20 27.65
C ARG A 389 -7.75 31.35 27.43
N GLU A 390 -8.16 32.04 26.37
CA GLU A 390 -9.57 32.18 26.03
C GLU A 390 -10.21 30.84 25.61
N GLN A 391 -9.46 30.01 24.85
CA GLN A 391 -9.96 28.71 24.42
C GLN A 391 -10.11 27.68 25.55
N LEU A 392 -9.35 27.83 26.65
CA LEU A 392 -9.50 27.00 27.85
C LEU A 392 -10.88 27.13 28.52
N ALA A 393 -11.58 28.24 28.31
CA ALA A 393 -12.92 28.49 28.84
C ALA A 393 -14.04 28.01 27.89
N SER A 394 -13.71 27.40 26.75
CA SER A 394 -14.70 26.97 25.76
C SER A 394 -15.63 25.87 26.30
N THR A 395 -16.88 25.85 25.84
CA THR A 395 -17.83 24.77 26.18
C THR A 395 -17.47 23.45 25.49
N SER A 396 -16.76 23.52 24.36
CA SER A 396 -16.38 22.36 23.56
C SER A 396 -15.20 21.62 24.18
N LEU A 397 -15.40 20.32 24.44
CA LEU A 397 -14.39 19.43 25.01
C LEU A 397 -13.12 19.37 24.16
N ALA A 398 -13.28 19.24 22.84
CA ALA A 398 -12.17 19.10 21.89
C ALA A 398 -11.26 20.34 21.92
N ILE A 399 -11.86 21.53 21.90
CA ILE A 399 -11.14 22.81 21.99
C ILE A 399 -10.41 22.93 23.33
N ARG A 400 -11.09 22.68 24.46
CA ARG A 400 -10.46 22.75 25.79
C ARG A 400 -9.25 21.82 25.89
N ARG A 401 -9.41 20.57 25.43
CA ARG A 401 -8.36 19.55 25.46
C ARG A 401 -7.17 19.92 24.59
N ALA A 402 -7.42 20.35 23.35
CA ALA A 402 -6.36 20.75 22.43
C ALA A 402 -5.62 22.00 22.92
N ALA A 403 -6.35 23.00 23.44
CA ALA A 403 -5.76 24.20 24.02
C ALA A 403 -4.91 23.90 25.27
N ALA A 404 -5.41 23.04 26.17
CA ALA A 404 -4.66 22.62 27.35
C ALA A 404 -3.39 21.84 26.96
N SER A 405 -3.45 20.98 25.94
CA SER A 405 -2.29 20.27 25.41
C SER A 405 -1.25 21.24 24.83
N ALA A 406 -1.68 22.24 24.04
CA ALA A 406 -0.80 23.26 23.51
C ALA A 406 -0.14 24.09 24.63
N MET A 407 -0.87 24.39 25.71
CA MET A 407 -0.33 25.07 26.90
C MET A 407 0.81 24.31 27.57
N VAL A 408 0.74 22.97 27.61
CA VAL A 408 1.84 22.16 28.13
C VAL A 408 3.10 22.39 27.30
N GLY A 409 3.00 22.38 25.97
CA GLY A 409 4.12 22.65 25.07
C GLY A 409 4.72 24.04 25.30
N ILE A 410 3.89 25.09 25.38
CA ILE A 410 4.36 26.46 25.60
C ILE A 410 5.06 26.60 26.96
N SER A 411 4.64 25.85 27.97
CA SER A 411 5.21 25.92 29.31
C SER A 411 6.60 25.28 29.46
N VAL A 412 7.13 24.62 28.42
CA VAL A 412 8.45 23.99 28.46
C VAL A 412 9.61 25.01 28.47
N PRO A 413 9.72 25.94 27.50
CA PRO A 413 10.77 26.97 27.48
C PRO A 413 10.61 28.01 28.61
N LEU A 414 11.70 28.73 28.90
CA LEU A 414 11.70 29.72 29.98
C LEU A 414 10.81 30.93 29.66
N GLU A 415 10.86 31.40 28.41
CA GLU A 415 10.07 32.51 27.87
C GLU A 415 8.58 32.22 28.04
N GLY A 416 8.16 30.99 27.69
CA GLY A 416 6.76 30.59 27.84
C GLY A 416 6.29 30.55 29.28
N LYS A 417 7.13 30.10 30.23
CA LYS A 417 6.82 30.15 31.67
C LYS A 417 6.61 31.58 32.16
N GLN A 418 7.44 32.52 31.70
CA GLN A 418 7.30 33.94 32.06
C GLN A 418 6.00 34.53 31.51
N ARG A 419 5.71 34.30 30.22
CA ARG A 419 4.48 34.77 29.56
C ARG A 419 3.21 34.18 30.20
N LEU A 420 3.21 32.92 30.62
CA LEU A 420 2.09 32.29 31.34
C LEU A 420 1.79 32.98 32.68
N CYS A 421 2.82 33.47 33.37
CA CYS A 421 2.65 34.25 34.61
C CYS A 421 2.14 35.67 34.33
N GLU A 422 2.63 36.32 33.28
CA GLU A 422 2.21 37.66 32.85
C GLU A 422 0.74 37.68 32.41
N GLU A 423 0.31 36.67 31.65
CA GLU A 423 -1.06 36.56 31.13
C GLU A 423 -2.07 35.97 32.14
N HIS A 424 -1.69 35.84 33.41
CA HIS A 424 -2.55 35.33 34.48
C HIS A 424 -3.28 34.02 34.13
N VAL A 425 -2.59 33.06 33.50
CA VAL A 425 -3.18 31.78 33.05
C VAL A 425 -3.34 30.78 34.20
N LEU A 426 -2.51 30.88 35.25
CA LEU A 426 -2.49 29.94 36.38
C LEU A 426 -3.84 29.76 37.11
N PRO A 427 -4.63 30.82 37.41
CA PRO A 427 -5.95 30.64 38.02
C PRO A 427 -6.91 29.81 37.16
N VAL A 428 -6.90 30.01 35.83
CA VAL A 428 -7.74 29.27 34.88
C VAL A 428 -7.34 27.78 34.86
N LEU A 429 -6.05 27.50 34.85
CA LEU A 429 -5.55 26.12 34.92
C LEU A 429 -5.93 25.42 36.23
N VAL A 430 -5.93 26.16 37.36
CA VAL A 430 -6.33 25.61 38.65
C VAL A 430 -7.83 25.29 38.71
N SER A 431 -8.70 26.06 38.05
CA SER A 431 -10.10 25.67 37.90
C SER A 431 -10.27 24.43 37.02
N LEU A 432 -9.43 24.25 36.00
CA LEU A 432 -9.46 23.08 35.12
C LEU A 432 -8.96 21.78 35.77
N LEU A 433 -8.34 21.84 36.96
CA LEU A 433 -8.02 20.62 37.73
C LEU A 433 -9.25 19.87 38.21
N SER A 434 -10.42 20.52 38.21
CA SER A 434 -11.71 19.91 38.52
C SER A 434 -12.57 19.64 37.27
N ASP A 435 -11.99 19.73 36.06
CA ASP A 435 -12.71 19.42 34.81
C ASP A 435 -13.09 17.93 34.75
N SER A 436 -14.19 17.63 34.04
CA SER A 436 -14.66 16.26 33.82
C SER A 436 -13.71 15.40 32.99
N ASP A 437 -12.86 16.01 32.13
CA ASP A 437 -11.97 15.28 31.23
C ASP A 437 -10.59 15.00 31.86
N PRO A 438 -10.16 13.72 31.91
CA PRO A 438 -8.84 13.35 32.41
C PRO A 438 -7.66 13.94 31.61
N GLY A 439 -7.83 14.16 30.31
CA GLY A 439 -6.80 14.76 29.45
C GLY A 439 -6.60 16.24 29.71
N VAL A 440 -7.70 16.99 29.90
CA VAL A 440 -7.67 18.42 30.28
C VAL A 440 -7.01 18.58 31.65
N THR A 441 -7.44 17.79 32.65
CA THR A 441 -6.88 17.84 34.01
C THR A 441 -5.39 17.49 34.04
N ALA A 442 -4.97 16.44 33.32
CA ALA A 442 -3.56 16.07 33.21
C ALA A 442 -2.72 17.17 32.53
N SER A 443 -3.23 17.77 31.46
CA SER A 443 -2.54 18.86 30.75
C SER A 443 -2.46 20.14 31.59
N ALA A 444 -3.52 20.46 32.34
CA ALA A 444 -3.53 21.58 33.27
C ALA A 444 -2.50 21.38 34.40
N ALA A 445 -2.47 20.19 35.00
CA ALA A 445 -1.47 19.83 36.00
C ALA A 445 -0.03 19.89 35.45
N GLY A 446 0.20 19.39 34.23
CA GLY A 446 1.50 19.45 33.56
C GLY A 446 1.97 20.88 33.32
N THR A 447 1.09 21.76 32.86
CA THR A 447 1.38 23.19 32.64
C THR A 447 1.71 23.90 33.96
N ILE A 448 0.93 23.63 35.01
CA ILE A 448 1.15 24.17 36.36
C ILE A 448 2.50 23.72 36.90
N MET A 449 2.85 22.43 36.76
CA MET A 449 4.12 21.86 37.21
C MET A 449 5.31 22.52 36.49
N ASN A 450 5.25 22.64 35.17
CA ASN A 450 6.31 23.27 34.38
C ASN A 450 6.52 24.74 34.75
N THR A 451 5.43 25.47 35.02
CA THR A 451 5.48 26.89 35.42
C THR A 451 5.96 27.07 36.86
N ALA A 452 5.74 26.09 37.75
CA ALA A 452 6.17 26.14 39.15
C ALA A 452 7.69 26.14 39.35
N VAL A 453 8.45 25.79 38.31
CA VAL A 453 9.92 25.76 38.36
C VAL A 453 10.50 27.17 38.57
N ILE A 454 9.85 28.21 38.05
CA ILE A 454 10.29 29.61 38.21
C ILE A 454 9.75 30.24 39.50
N THR A 455 10.53 31.15 40.10
CA THR A 455 10.19 31.83 41.38
C THR A 455 8.87 32.60 41.30
N LYS A 456 8.58 33.29 40.19
CA LYS A 456 7.29 33.95 39.93
C LYS A 456 6.12 32.96 39.86
N GLY A 457 6.37 31.73 39.37
CA GLY A 457 5.39 30.65 39.35
C GLY A 457 5.08 30.11 40.76
N LYS A 458 6.12 29.98 41.62
CA LYS A 458 5.95 29.58 43.03
C LYS A 458 5.12 30.59 43.81
N THR A 459 5.36 31.90 43.66
CA THR A 459 4.56 32.94 44.33
C THR A 459 3.11 32.97 43.84
N GLY A 460 2.88 32.77 42.55
CA GLY A 460 1.53 32.64 41.98
C GLY A 460 0.76 31.44 42.53
N GLN A 461 1.39 30.26 42.64
CA GLN A 461 0.78 29.09 43.28
C GLN A 461 0.52 29.29 44.77
N MET A 462 1.42 29.96 45.49
CA MET A 462 1.29 30.22 46.92
C MET A 462 0.05 31.09 47.22
N MET A 463 -0.15 32.17 46.44
CA MET A 463 -1.37 32.99 46.53
C MET A 463 -2.65 32.21 46.23
N ILE A 464 -2.60 31.26 45.27
CA ILE A 464 -3.77 30.44 44.92
C ILE A 464 -4.05 29.39 46.01
N ARG A 465 -3.01 28.80 46.61
CA ARG A 465 -3.14 27.87 47.75
C ARG A 465 -3.74 28.56 48.97
N GLU A 466 -3.35 29.81 49.23
CA GLU A 466 -3.98 30.66 50.24
C GLU A 466 -5.44 30.99 49.92
N ARG A 467 -5.79 31.28 48.66
CA ARG A 467 -7.18 31.49 48.24
C ARG A 467 -8.06 30.25 48.36
N LYS A 468 -7.56 29.06 47.99
CA LYS A 468 -8.28 27.79 48.19
C LYS A 468 -8.49 27.50 49.68
N ARG A 469 -7.47 27.75 50.51
CA ARG A 469 -7.56 27.61 51.96
C ARG A 469 -8.62 28.55 52.55
N ARG A 470 -8.62 29.83 52.16
CA ARG A 470 -9.64 30.81 52.59
C ARG A 470 -11.06 30.44 52.15
N ARG A 471 -11.25 29.89 50.94
CA ARG A 471 -12.58 29.41 50.50
C ARG A 471 -13.10 28.23 51.32
N VAL A 472 -12.22 27.29 51.69
CA VAL A 472 -12.61 26.17 52.58
C VAL A 472 -12.95 26.69 53.98
N GLU A 473 -12.17 27.65 54.49
CA GLU A 473 -12.45 28.31 55.78
C GLU A 473 -13.79 29.10 55.75
N GLU A 474 -14.12 29.78 54.64
CA GLU A 474 -15.41 30.47 54.44
C GLU A 474 -16.61 29.50 54.27
N GLU A 475 -16.42 28.36 53.59
CA GLU A 475 -17.43 27.29 53.47
C GLU A 475 -17.69 26.56 54.81
N GLU A 476 -16.65 26.42 55.65
CA GLU A 476 -16.79 25.90 57.01
C GLU A 476 -17.47 26.91 57.95
N GLU A 477 -17.15 28.20 57.86
CA GLU A 477 -17.83 29.25 58.66
C GLU A 477 -19.32 29.41 58.27
N SER A 478 -19.65 29.29 56.98
CA SER A 478 -21.05 29.37 56.52
C SER A 478 -21.86 28.12 56.88
N ARG A 479 -21.24 26.94 56.97
CA ARG A 479 -21.87 25.75 57.55
C ARG A 479 -22.02 25.83 59.07
N GLY A 480 -21.10 26.51 59.77
CA GLY A 480 -21.18 26.74 61.21
C GLY A 480 -22.28 27.71 61.64
N ARG A 481 -22.64 28.70 60.81
CA ARG A 481 -23.69 29.68 61.13
C ARG A 481 -25.12 29.27 60.75
N GLY A 482 -25.29 28.14 60.07
CA GLY A 482 -26.61 27.58 59.72
C GLY A 482 -27.13 26.50 60.67
N GLY A 483 -26.42 26.25 61.77
CA GLY A 483 -26.68 25.17 62.73
C GLY A 483 -26.85 25.63 64.18
N GLU A 484 -27.23 26.88 64.41
CA GLU A 484 -27.71 27.38 65.71
C GLU A 484 -29.19 27.78 65.64
#